data_AF-A0A1Q5SVN7-F1
#
_entry.id   AF-A0A1Q5SVN7-F1
#
_cell.length_a   1.000
_cell.length_b   1.000
_cell.length_c   1.000
_cell.angle_alpha   90.00
_cell.angle_beta   90.00
_cell.angle_gamma   90.00
#
_symmetry.space_group_name_H-M   'P 1'
#
loop_
_entity.id
_entity.type
_entity.pdbx_description
1 polymer ?
#
loop_
_entity_poly.entity_id
_entity_poly.type
_entity_poly.pdbx_seq_one_letter_code
_entity_poly.pdbx_strand_id
1 'polypeptide(L)'
;MANMFQRLFKEPLPPPTHINVTVTASSKTLHKHGSATPFTLTFEATLEESPDGPNEPLTVLAFDTLLDPSGIALYEDGLQFIDSNTGAQAKRPAMNRQYDFGDKSNILVNPQFERYFVTLKPGVPIRVTHTMRPCPRLPSQNEYTPEEQSTSNREGEATGEDEAIVAAAFSHVTYLEVGSTYHVQLGEKLSRIDWYRYGSKDQVLKEQITGDGLVNSLVGSKGRSERVGDSEVQAVPLVMQGSASFRVEE
;
A
#
# COMPACT_ATOMS: atom_id res chain seq x y z
N MET A 1 10.66 8.49 51.54
CA MET A 1 9.75 7.82 50.60
C MET A 1 9.57 8.69 49.35
N ALA A 2 10.61 8.78 48.51
CA ALA A 2 10.57 9.51 47.26
C ALA A 2 10.88 8.51 46.14
N ASN A 3 9.86 7.77 45.70
CA ASN A 3 9.97 6.79 44.61
C ASN A 3 8.58 6.47 44.01
N MET A 4 7.68 7.46 43.92
CA MET A 4 6.33 7.24 43.39
C MET A 4 5.85 8.30 42.38
N PHE A 5 6.78 9.13 41.85
CA PHE A 5 6.46 10.16 40.84
C PHE A 5 7.19 9.99 39.49
N GLN A 6 8.06 8.98 39.34
CA GLN A 6 8.76 8.71 38.06
C GLN A 6 7.94 7.91 37.03
N ARG A 7 6.65 7.65 37.27
CA ARG A 7 5.80 6.91 36.31
C ARG A 7 4.93 7.78 35.40
N LEU A 8 4.94 9.11 35.54
CA LEU A 8 3.94 9.97 34.89
C LEU A 8 4.44 10.77 33.67
N PHE A 9 5.71 10.70 33.32
CA PHE A 9 6.20 11.28 32.07
C PHE A 9 7.26 10.35 31.48
N LYS A 10 6.84 9.32 30.74
CA LYS A 10 7.69 8.84 29.64
C LYS A 10 7.77 10.04 28.70
N GLU A 11 8.96 10.62 28.54
CA GLU A 11 9.19 11.55 27.44
C GLU A 11 8.69 10.89 26.15
N PRO A 12 7.99 11.64 25.28
CA PRO A 12 7.52 11.09 24.03
C PRO A 12 8.72 10.50 23.29
N LEU A 13 8.63 9.22 22.95
CA LEU A 13 9.70 8.55 22.23
C LEU A 13 9.97 9.31 20.94
N PRO A 14 11.25 9.55 20.60
CA PRO A 14 11.57 10.24 19.35
C PRO A 14 10.96 9.45 18.19
N PRO A 15 10.51 10.14 17.13
CA PRO A 15 9.94 9.48 15.96
C PRO A 15 10.96 8.50 15.35
N PRO A 16 10.51 7.40 14.74
CA PRO A 16 11.40 6.52 14.02
C PRO A 16 12.01 7.30 12.84
N THR A 17 13.32 7.19 12.66
CA THR A 17 14.02 7.98 11.64
C THR A 17 13.65 7.56 10.23
N HIS A 18 13.41 6.26 10.01
CA HIS A 18 12.98 5.71 8.73
C HIS A 18 12.43 4.28 8.89
N ILE A 19 11.77 3.77 7.85
CA ILE A 19 11.42 2.35 7.70
C ILE A 19 12.16 1.81 6.48
N ASN A 20 12.90 0.73 6.66
CA ASN A 20 13.62 0.09 5.57
C ASN A 20 12.68 -0.77 4.76
N VAL A 21 12.77 -0.66 3.44
CA VAL A 21 11.98 -1.46 2.50
C VAL A 21 12.94 -2.23 1.60
N THR A 22 12.60 -3.47 1.28
CA THR A 22 13.25 -4.28 0.24
C THR A 22 12.18 -4.83 -0.68
N VAL A 23 12.39 -4.76 -2.00
CA VAL A 23 11.48 -5.36 -2.97
C VAL A 23 12.15 -6.53 -3.68
N THR A 24 11.39 -7.61 -3.81
CA THR A 24 11.80 -8.81 -4.55
C THR A 24 10.74 -9.16 -5.59
N ALA A 25 11.18 -9.71 -6.73
CA ALA A 25 10.30 -10.23 -7.75
C ALA A 25 10.32 -11.77 -7.69
N SER A 26 9.18 -12.41 -7.96
CA SER A 26 9.10 -13.88 -8.04
C SER A 26 9.93 -14.46 -9.18
N SER A 27 10.22 -13.65 -10.21
CA SER A 27 11.01 -14.03 -11.38
C SER A 27 11.79 -12.83 -11.89
N LYS A 28 12.86 -13.09 -12.65
CA LYS A 28 13.57 -12.07 -13.45
C LYS A 28 12.85 -11.80 -14.78
N THR A 29 11.81 -12.55 -15.10
CA THR A 29 11.03 -12.43 -16.32
C THR A 29 9.57 -12.18 -15.97
N LEU A 30 8.98 -11.16 -16.59
CA LEU A 30 7.57 -10.81 -16.53
C LEU A 30 6.97 -10.99 -17.92
N HIS A 31 6.00 -11.88 -18.07
CA HIS A 31 5.26 -12.01 -19.33
C HIS A 31 4.22 -10.91 -19.46
N LYS A 32 4.20 -10.26 -20.62
CA LYS A 32 3.25 -9.19 -20.93
C LYS A 32 1.84 -9.76 -21.06
N HIS A 33 1.71 -10.95 -21.64
CA HIS A 33 0.44 -11.63 -21.84
C HIS A 33 0.36 -12.94 -21.06
N GLY A 34 -0.87 -13.45 -20.90
CA GLY A 34 -1.25 -14.59 -20.06
C GLY A 34 -0.16 -15.66 -19.86
N SER A 35 0.44 -15.66 -18.67
CA SER A 35 1.30 -16.74 -18.16
C SER A 35 0.51 -17.59 -17.17
N ALA A 36 0.74 -18.91 -17.19
CA ALA A 36 0.19 -19.82 -16.18
C ALA A 36 0.77 -19.55 -14.78
N THR A 37 1.94 -18.90 -14.71
CA THR A 37 2.58 -18.52 -13.43
C THR A 37 2.39 -17.03 -13.18
N PRO A 38 1.77 -16.65 -12.03
CA PRO A 38 1.63 -15.25 -11.67
C PRO A 38 3.00 -14.63 -11.37
N PHE A 39 3.21 -13.42 -11.87
CA PHE A 39 4.36 -12.62 -11.47
C PHE A 39 3.98 -11.80 -10.23
N THR A 40 4.81 -11.83 -9.19
CA THR A 40 4.55 -11.11 -7.94
C THR A 40 5.72 -10.24 -7.54
N LEU A 41 5.41 -9.09 -6.95
CA LEU A 41 6.36 -8.24 -6.24
C LEU A 41 6.09 -8.37 -4.74
N THR A 42 7.11 -8.74 -3.98
CA THR A 42 7.04 -8.84 -2.52
C THR A 42 7.86 -7.72 -1.89
N PHE A 43 7.17 -6.91 -1.11
CA PHE A 43 7.71 -5.80 -0.32
C PHE A 43 7.93 -6.27 1.10
N GLU A 44 9.15 -6.13 1.56
CA GLU A 44 9.55 -6.42 2.92
C GLU A 44 9.87 -5.10 3.61
N ALA A 45 9.13 -4.77 4.67
CA ALA A 45 9.33 -3.56 5.46
C ALA A 45 9.80 -3.90 6.87
N THR A 46 10.85 -3.22 7.31
CA THR A 46 11.53 -3.49 8.57
C THR A 46 11.76 -2.17 9.31
N LEU A 47 11.31 -2.13 10.56
CA LEU A 47 11.67 -1.08 11.50
C LEU A 47 13.07 -1.41 12.06
N GLU A 48 13.98 -0.46 12.00
CA GLU A 48 15.35 -0.64 12.47
C GLU A 48 15.38 -0.94 13.98
N GLU A 49 16.21 -1.92 14.39
CA GLU A 49 16.50 -2.14 15.79
C GLU A 49 17.50 -1.08 16.25
N SER A 50 17.15 -0.33 17.30
CA SER A 50 18.09 0.60 17.90
C SER A 50 18.74 -0.07 19.10
N PRO A 51 20.09 -0.21 19.13
CA PRO A 51 20.78 -0.72 20.31
C PRO A 51 20.68 0.23 21.51
N ASP A 52 20.47 1.53 21.26
CA ASP A 52 20.44 2.60 22.26
C ASP A 52 19.04 3.22 22.44
N GLY A 53 18.05 2.72 21.69
CA GLY A 53 16.68 3.24 21.66
C GLY A 53 15.64 2.24 22.15
N PRO A 54 14.38 2.68 22.34
CA PRO A 54 13.28 1.79 22.68
C PRO A 54 13.01 0.83 21.52
N ASN A 55 13.20 -0.47 21.76
CA ASN A 55 12.71 -1.54 20.87
C ASN A 55 11.19 -1.74 21.05
N GLU A 56 10.44 -0.64 20.95
CA GLU A 56 8.98 -0.66 21.02
C GLU A 56 8.38 -0.86 19.61
N PRO A 57 7.30 -1.65 19.47
CA PRO A 57 6.58 -1.77 18.20
C PRO A 57 6.03 -0.43 17.73
N LEU A 58 5.83 -0.30 16.42
CA LEU A 58 5.27 0.88 15.78
C LEU A 58 4.01 0.48 14.99
N THR A 59 2.86 1.00 15.38
CA THR A 59 1.63 0.84 14.61
C THR A 59 1.48 2.02 13.65
N VAL A 60 1.47 1.73 12.35
CA VAL A 60 1.38 2.71 11.26
C VAL A 60 0.05 2.59 10.54
N LEU A 61 -0.41 3.69 9.93
CA LEU A 61 -1.46 3.61 8.92
C LEU A 61 -0.85 3.02 7.64
N ALA A 62 -1.30 1.83 7.26
CA ALA A 62 -0.87 1.16 6.05
C ALA A 62 -1.73 1.54 4.83
N PHE A 63 -2.96 2.00 5.05
CA PHE A 63 -3.88 2.39 3.98
C PHE A 63 -3.27 3.44 3.05
N ASP A 64 -3.36 3.16 1.73
CA ASP A 64 -2.76 4.01 0.71
C ASP A 64 -1.26 4.25 0.99
N THR A 65 -0.55 3.15 1.24
CA THR A 65 0.91 3.05 1.33
C THR A 65 1.34 1.73 0.67
N LEU A 66 2.65 1.50 0.55
CA LEU A 66 3.21 0.22 0.08
C LEU A 66 2.91 -0.98 1.00
N LEU A 67 2.46 -0.73 2.23
CA LEU A 67 2.09 -1.76 3.19
C LEU A 67 0.60 -2.14 3.08
N ASP A 68 -0.17 -1.48 2.22
CA ASP A 68 -1.56 -1.83 1.96
C ASP A 68 -1.67 -3.08 1.07
N PRO A 69 -2.21 -4.21 1.56
CA PRO A 69 -2.37 -5.41 0.75
C PRO A 69 -3.32 -5.23 -0.44
N SER A 70 -4.10 -4.15 -0.50
CA SER A 70 -5.02 -3.85 -1.63
C SER A 70 -4.31 -3.65 -2.97
N GLY A 71 -3.01 -3.38 -2.96
CA GLY A 71 -2.21 -3.17 -4.18
C GLY A 71 -2.36 -1.78 -4.80
N ILE A 72 -2.93 -0.81 -4.06
CA ILE A 72 -3.07 0.59 -4.50
C ILE A 72 -1.74 1.21 -4.95
N ALA A 73 -0.63 0.80 -4.33
CA ALA A 73 0.71 1.22 -4.69
C ALA A 73 1.12 0.88 -6.13
N LEU A 74 0.46 -0.11 -6.75
CA LEU A 74 0.65 -0.41 -8.16
C LEU A 74 -0.07 0.57 -9.11
N TYR A 75 -1.05 1.34 -8.64
CA TYR A 75 -1.82 2.25 -9.49
C TYR A 75 -1.49 3.72 -9.25
N GLU A 76 -1.18 4.10 -7.99
CA GLU A 76 -1.12 5.51 -7.58
C GLU A 76 0.31 5.99 -7.31
N ASP A 77 1.24 5.83 -8.27
CA ASP A 77 2.65 6.27 -8.16
C ASP A 77 3.31 5.87 -6.82
N GLY A 78 2.91 4.72 -6.27
CA GLY A 78 3.58 4.12 -5.12
C GLY A 78 4.85 3.39 -5.54
N LEU A 79 4.85 2.88 -6.78
CA LEU A 79 5.94 2.17 -7.39
C LEU A 79 6.21 2.71 -8.79
N GLN A 80 7.49 2.87 -9.07
CA GLN A 80 8.00 3.27 -10.37
C GLN A 80 8.78 2.13 -10.98
N PHE A 81 8.59 1.96 -12.29
CA PHE A 81 9.35 1.01 -13.10
C PHE A 81 10.22 1.83 -14.04
N ILE A 82 11.52 1.84 -13.78
CA ILE A 82 12.49 2.63 -14.52
C ILE A 82 13.19 1.72 -15.52
N ASP A 83 13.09 2.02 -16.80
CA ASP A 83 13.78 1.27 -17.85
C ASP A 83 15.30 1.38 -17.66
N SER A 84 15.98 0.23 -17.58
CA SER A 84 17.40 0.13 -17.28
C SER A 84 18.30 0.76 -18.35
N ASN A 85 17.84 0.83 -19.60
CA ASN A 85 18.65 1.31 -20.73
C ASN A 85 18.48 2.81 -20.93
N THR A 86 17.24 3.30 -20.80
CA THR A 86 16.88 4.69 -21.09
C THR A 86 16.79 5.57 -19.85
N GLY A 87 16.63 4.98 -18.67
CA GLY A 87 16.32 5.69 -17.43
C GLY A 87 14.89 6.26 -17.40
N ALA A 88 14.06 5.97 -18.40
CA ALA A 88 12.71 6.48 -18.48
C ALA A 88 11.77 5.75 -17.52
N GLN A 89 10.90 6.49 -16.84
CA GLN A 89 9.82 5.91 -16.04
C GLN A 89 8.71 5.39 -16.96
N ALA A 90 8.35 4.13 -16.80
CA ALA A 90 7.19 3.56 -17.48
C ALA A 90 5.90 4.22 -16.99
N LYS A 91 4.98 4.50 -17.92
CA LYS A 91 3.64 4.95 -17.57
C LYS A 91 2.94 3.89 -16.71
N ARG A 92 2.06 4.34 -15.81
CA ARG A 92 1.26 3.45 -14.95
C ARG A 92 -0.22 3.57 -15.31
N PRO A 93 -0.99 2.48 -15.21
CA PRO A 93 -2.44 2.59 -15.22
C PRO A 93 -2.86 3.39 -13.98
N ALA A 94 -3.58 4.50 -14.18
CA ALA A 94 -4.15 5.25 -13.08
C ALA A 94 -5.52 4.67 -12.72
N MET A 95 -5.73 4.37 -11.45
CA MET A 95 -7.05 4.05 -10.91
C MET A 95 -7.47 5.21 -10.02
N ASN A 96 -8.50 5.96 -10.42
CA ASN A 96 -9.13 6.91 -9.52
C ASN A 96 -10.07 6.14 -8.60
N ARG A 97 -9.62 5.76 -7.40
CA ARG A 97 -10.53 5.24 -6.37
C ARG A 97 -11.15 6.40 -5.60
N GLN A 98 -12.48 6.46 -5.60
CA GLN A 98 -13.20 7.15 -4.54
C GLN A 98 -13.36 6.17 -3.38
N TYR A 99 -12.84 6.53 -2.22
CA TYR A 99 -13.02 5.73 -1.01
C TYR A 99 -14.33 6.12 -0.32
N ASP A 100 -15.03 5.13 0.25
CA ASP A 100 -16.34 5.33 0.91
C ASP A 100 -16.30 6.32 2.08
N PHE A 101 -15.11 6.55 2.64
CA PHE A 101 -14.86 7.47 3.75
C PHE A 101 -14.16 8.76 3.30
N GLY A 102 -14.01 9.00 1.99
CA GLY A 102 -13.31 10.17 1.45
C GLY A 102 -11.80 10.11 1.67
N ASP A 103 -11.29 10.89 2.62
CA ASP A 103 -9.86 11.06 2.91
C ASP A 103 -9.37 10.18 4.08
N LYS A 104 -8.06 9.87 4.14
CA LYS A 104 -7.40 9.11 5.22
C LYS A 104 -7.68 9.75 6.59
N SER A 105 -7.86 11.06 6.64
CA SER A 105 -8.23 11.83 7.83
C SER A 105 -9.59 11.45 8.43
N ASN A 106 -10.43 10.69 7.71
CA ASN A 106 -11.69 10.15 8.23
C ASN A 106 -11.58 8.75 8.84
N ILE A 107 -10.42 8.09 8.74
CA ILE A 107 -10.20 6.78 9.36
C ILE A 107 -10.10 6.95 10.89
N LEU A 108 -10.97 6.23 11.61
CA LEU A 108 -10.96 6.22 13.07
C LEU A 108 -9.82 5.35 13.61
N VAL A 109 -9.17 5.82 14.66
CA VAL A 109 -8.15 5.06 15.40
C VAL A 109 -8.85 4.18 16.44
N ASN A 110 -9.47 3.10 15.96
CA ASN A 110 -10.17 2.15 16.82
C ASN A 110 -10.20 0.73 16.19
N PRO A 111 -10.65 -0.31 16.92
CA PRO A 111 -10.52 -1.68 16.46
C PRO A 111 -11.38 -2.02 15.22
N GLN A 112 -12.44 -1.26 14.92
CA GLN A 112 -13.27 -1.49 13.73
C GLN A 112 -12.49 -1.22 12.43
N PHE A 113 -11.45 -0.38 12.50
CA PHE A 113 -10.64 0.03 11.37
C PHE A 113 -9.26 -0.64 11.38
N GLU A 114 -9.05 -1.66 12.21
CA GLU A 114 -7.76 -2.34 12.42
C GLU A 114 -7.09 -2.80 11.10
N ARG A 115 -7.88 -3.18 10.10
CA ARG A 115 -7.40 -3.63 8.78
C ARG A 115 -6.56 -2.60 8.03
N TYR A 116 -6.71 -1.32 8.34
CA TYR A 116 -5.97 -0.22 7.71
C TYR A 116 -4.64 0.08 8.38
N PHE A 117 -4.36 -0.54 9.52
CA PHE A 117 -3.13 -0.34 10.28
C PHE A 117 -2.22 -1.56 10.13
N VAL A 118 -0.93 -1.39 10.38
CA VAL A 118 0.06 -2.49 10.47
C VAL A 118 0.96 -2.20 11.68
N THR A 119 1.34 -3.24 12.44
CA THR A 119 2.32 -3.09 13.54
C THR A 119 3.67 -3.62 13.08
N LEU A 120 4.65 -2.74 12.89
CA LEU A 120 6.04 -3.08 12.67
C LEU A 120 6.71 -3.37 14.02
N LYS A 121 7.35 -4.52 14.17
CA LYS A 121 8.21 -4.80 15.32
C LYS A 121 9.67 -4.55 14.92
N PRO A 122 10.50 -3.93 15.78
CA PRO A 122 11.92 -3.77 15.50
C PRO A 122 12.56 -5.10 15.08
N GLY A 123 13.33 -5.07 13.98
CA GLY A 123 14.07 -6.23 13.47
C GLY A 123 13.22 -7.34 12.82
N VAL A 124 11.89 -7.27 12.91
CA VAL A 124 11.00 -8.28 12.34
C VAL A 124 10.38 -7.76 11.04
N PRO A 125 10.74 -8.32 9.88
CA PRO A 125 10.20 -7.88 8.61
C PRO A 125 8.71 -8.22 8.48
N ILE A 126 7.95 -7.30 7.89
CA ILE A 126 6.59 -7.53 7.41
C ILE A 126 6.59 -7.61 5.90
N ARG A 127 5.87 -8.59 5.35
CA ARG A 127 5.81 -8.84 3.92
C ARG A 127 4.43 -8.56 3.36
N VAL A 128 4.39 -7.77 2.29
CA VAL A 128 3.20 -7.54 1.46
C VAL A 128 3.51 -7.98 0.05
N THR A 129 2.70 -8.87 -0.51
CA THR A 129 2.90 -9.41 -1.86
C THR A 129 1.78 -8.93 -2.78
N HIS A 130 2.16 -8.38 -3.93
CA HIS A 130 1.24 -7.96 -4.97
C HIS A 130 1.44 -8.76 -6.24
N THR A 131 0.35 -9.32 -6.74
CA THR A 131 0.35 -10.00 -8.04
C THR A 131 0.18 -8.98 -9.16
N MET A 132 1.10 -9.01 -10.12
CA MET A 132 1.03 -8.20 -11.32
C MET A 132 -0.02 -8.77 -12.28
N ARG A 133 -1.02 -7.96 -12.65
CA ARG A 133 -2.04 -8.35 -13.63
C ARG A 133 -1.42 -8.30 -15.03
N PRO A 134 -1.40 -9.41 -15.79
CA PRO A 134 -0.93 -9.42 -17.18
C PRO A 134 -1.91 -8.65 -18.08
N CYS A 135 -1.49 -8.33 -19.30
CA CYS A 135 -2.36 -7.71 -20.30
C CYS A 135 -3.13 -8.82 -21.03
N PRO A 136 -4.47 -8.75 -21.13
CA PRO A 136 -5.22 -9.71 -21.94
C PRO A 136 -4.78 -9.59 -23.41
N ARG A 137 -4.76 -10.72 -24.13
CA ARG A 137 -4.62 -10.68 -25.59
C ARG A 137 -5.97 -10.28 -26.15
N LEU A 138 -6.03 -9.16 -26.86
CA LEU A 138 -7.23 -8.80 -27.61
C LEU A 138 -7.37 -9.78 -28.78
N PRO A 139 -8.57 -10.33 -29.04
CA PRO A 139 -8.80 -11.15 -30.22
C PRO A 139 -8.45 -10.33 -31.47
N SER A 140 -7.76 -10.97 -32.42
CA SER A 140 -7.45 -10.30 -33.68
C SER A 140 -8.75 -10.11 -34.48
N GLN A 141 -8.92 -8.97 -35.13
CA GLN A 141 -10.09 -8.66 -35.98
C GLN A 141 -10.36 -9.70 -37.10
N ASN A 142 -9.44 -10.65 -37.32
CA ASN A 142 -9.57 -11.70 -38.32
C ASN A 142 -10.28 -12.98 -37.82
N GLU A 143 -10.73 -13.04 -36.57
CA GLU A 143 -11.54 -14.17 -36.05
C GLU A 143 -13.06 -13.89 -36.06
N TYR A 144 -13.49 -12.75 -36.61
CA TYR A 144 -14.93 -12.44 -36.77
C TYR A 144 -15.47 -12.98 -38.10
N THR A 145 -16.19 -14.11 -38.02
CA THR A 145 -17.11 -14.53 -39.09
C THR A 145 -18.35 -13.61 -39.07
N PRO A 146 -18.67 -12.86 -40.14
CA PRO A 146 -19.73 -11.86 -40.16
C PRO A 146 -21.16 -12.42 -40.24
N GLU A 147 -21.41 -13.63 -39.74
CA GLU A 147 -22.72 -14.30 -39.88
C GLU A 147 -23.61 -14.23 -38.63
N GLU A 148 -23.17 -13.64 -37.52
CA GLU A 148 -23.99 -13.48 -36.31
C GLU A 148 -24.43 -12.03 -36.03
N GLN A 149 -24.36 -11.14 -37.02
CA GLN A 149 -25.09 -9.87 -36.97
C GLN A 149 -26.54 -10.08 -37.40
N SER A 150 -27.32 -10.74 -36.56
CA SER A 150 -28.77 -10.67 -36.65
C SER A 150 -29.37 -10.76 -35.25
N THR A 151 -29.89 -9.59 -34.83
CA THR A 151 -30.82 -9.37 -33.71
C THR A 151 -30.22 -9.25 -32.30
N SER A 152 -29.74 -8.05 -31.94
CA SER A 152 -30.36 -7.33 -30.82
C SER A 152 -30.01 -5.83 -30.85
N ASN A 153 -31.03 -4.98 -30.95
CA ASN A 153 -30.97 -3.57 -30.56
C ASN A 153 -31.20 -3.52 -29.04
N ARG A 154 -30.19 -3.87 -28.23
CA ARG A 154 -30.20 -3.62 -26.79
C ARG A 154 -29.11 -2.62 -26.43
N GLU A 155 -29.53 -1.49 -25.88
CA GLU A 155 -28.64 -0.65 -25.07
C GLU A 155 -28.04 -1.50 -23.95
N GLY A 156 -26.69 -1.58 -23.89
CA GLY A 156 -25.98 -1.82 -22.63
C GLY A 156 -25.52 -3.23 -22.29
N GLU A 157 -25.35 -4.16 -23.24
CA GLU A 157 -24.56 -5.39 -22.98
C GLU A 157 -23.09 -5.14 -23.35
N ALA A 158 -22.21 -5.11 -22.34
CA ALA A 158 -20.77 -5.07 -22.56
C ALA A 158 -20.35 -6.33 -23.33
N THR A 159 -19.69 -6.15 -24.47
CA THR A 159 -19.15 -7.27 -25.24
C THR A 159 -17.89 -7.81 -24.56
N GLY A 160 -17.50 -9.05 -24.88
CA GLY A 160 -16.23 -9.61 -24.39
C GLY A 160 -15.00 -8.79 -24.84
N GLU A 161 -15.11 -8.06 -25.96
CA GLU A 161 -14.09 -7.11 -26.40
C GLU A 161 -14.05 -5.87 -25.50
N ASP A 162 -15.20 -5.32 -25.11
CA ASP A 162 -15.28 -4.20 -24.17
C ASP A 162 -14.64 -4.57 -22.83
N GLU A 163 -14.91 -5.77 -22.33
CA GLU A 163 -14.28 -6.28 -21.10
C GLU A 163 -12.76 -6.43 -21.22
N ALA A 164 -12.27 -6.93 -22.37
CA ALA A 164 -10.84 -7.08 -22.60
C ALA A 164 -10.12 -5.74 -22.74
N ILE A 165 -10.74 -4.73 -23.37
CA ILE A 165 -10.23 -3.37 -23.46
C ILE A 165 -10.14 -2.74 -22.07
N VAL A 166 -11.18 -2.88 -21.25
CA VAL A 166 -11.19 -2.40 -19.86
C VAL A 166 -10.11 -3.11 -19.05
N ALA A 167 -10.01 -4.43 -19.15
CA ALA A 167 -9.00 -5.22 -18.45
C ALA A 167 -7.56 -4.84 -18.86
N ALA A 168 -7.33 -4.52 -20.14
CA ALA A 168 -6.07 -3.98 -20.64
C ALA A 168 -5.78 -2.58 -20.08
N ALA A 169 -6.78 -1.71 -19.95
CA ALA A 169 -6.60 -0.38 -19.36
C ALA A 169 -6.13 -0.44 -17.90
N PHE A 170 -6.58 -1.46 -17.15
CA PHE A 170 -6.21 -1.68 -15.74
C PHE A 170 -5.11 -2.74 -15.54
N SER A 171 -4.45 -3.20 -16.59
CA SER A 171 -3.34 -4.14 -16.48
C SER A 171 -2.06 -3.41 -16.05
N HIS A 172 -1.32 -4.00 -15.10
CA HIS A 172 -0.12 -3.38 -14.55
C HIS A 172 1.06 -3.38 -15.54
N VAL A 173 0.94 -4.12 -16.65
CA VAL A 173 2.00 -4.34 -17.63
C VAL A 173 1.73 -3.70 -18.99
N THR A 174 0.58 -3.02 -19.15
CA THR A 174 0.13 -2.42 -20.42
C THR A 174 1.20 -1.54 -21.06
N TYR A 175 1.80 -0.66 -20.25
CA TYR A 175 2.79 0.33 -20.69
C TYR A 175 4.24 -0.15 -20.61
N LEU A 176 4.47 -1.42 -20.28
CA LEU A 176 5.80 -2.00 -20.26
C LEU A 176 6.18 -2.52 -21.64
N GLU A 177 7.40 -2.25 -22.09
CA GLU A 177 7.85 -2.63 -23.42
C GLU A 177 8.47 -4.03 -23.41
N VAL A 178 8.03 -4.88 -24.33
CA VAL A 178 8.60 -6.22 -24.51
C VAL A 178 10.06 -6.10 -24.93
N GLY A 179 10.93 -6.92 -24.32
CA GLY A 179 12.37 -6.90 -24.54
C GLY A 179 13.12 -5.99 -23.56
N SER A 180 12.45 -5.00 -22.96
CA SER A 180 13.04 -4.06 -22.00
C SER A 180 13.20 -4.66 -20.61
N THR A 181 14.15 -4.12 -19.85
CA THR A 181 14.38 -4.47 -18.44
C THR A 181 14.04 -3.26 -17.59
N TYR A 182 13.31 -3.49 -16.49
CA TYR A 182 12.89 -2.44 -15.58
C TYR A 182 13.43 -2.69 -14.17
N HIS A 183 13.85 -1.61 -13.50
CA HIS A 183 14.14 -1.58 -12.08
C HIS A 183 12.93 -1.03 -11.31
N VAL A 184 12.61 -1.67 -10.19
CA VAL A 184 11.55 -1.22 -9.29
C VAL A 184 12.10 -0.20 -8.30
N GLN A 185 11.42 0.94 -8.19
CA GLN A 185 11.74 2.02 -7.25
C GLN A 185 10.49 2.48 -6.50
N LEU A 186 10.69 3.16 -5.38
CA LEU A 186 9.62 3.83 -4.63
C LEU A 186 9.19 5.08 -5.42
N GLY A 187 7.89 5.25 -5.62
CA GLY A 187 7.36 6.50 -6.17
C GLY A 187 7.15 7.56 -5.09
N GLU A 188 7.03 8.81 -5.50
CA GLU A 188 7.01 9.95 -4.59
C GLU A 188 5.80 9.90 -3.64
N LYS A 189 4.63 9.55 -4.18
CA LYS A 189 3.35 9.61 -3.46
C LYS A 189 3.32 8.74 -2.20
N LEU A 190 3.90 7.54 -2.27
CA LEU A 190 3.84 6.55 -1.19
C LEU A 190 5.21 6.26 -0.55
N SER A 191 6.16 7.19 -0.70
CA SER A 191 7.51 7.11 -0.14
C SER A 191 7.59 7.41 1.37
N ARG A 192 6.46 7.71 2.02
CA ARG A 192 6.40 8.10 3.43
C ARG A 192 5.15 7.59 4.12
N ILE A 193 5.23 7.49 5.45
CA ILE A 193 4.11 7.17 6.35
C ILE A 193 3.73 8.43 7.11
N ASP A 194 2.51 8.91 6.88
CA ASP A 194 2.02 10.17 7.46
C ASP A 194 1.28 9.99 8.80
N TRP A 195 1.14 8.75 9.30
CA TRP A 195 0.55 8.50 10.61
C TRP A 195 1.09 7.23 11.28
N TYR A 196 1.44 7.33 12.56
CA TYR A 196 1.90 6.22 13.39
C TYR A 196 1.76 6.49 14.89
N ARG A 197 1.83 5.43 15.69
CA ARG A 197 2.01 5.45 17.15
C ARG A 197 2.89 4.30 17.62
N TYR A 198 3.68 4.55 18.66
CA TYR A 198 4.36 3.47 19.37
C TYR A 198 3.35 2.58 20.12
N GLY A 199 3.60 1.28 20.10
CA GLY A 199 2.72 0.26 20.64
C GLY A 199 2.17 -0.69 19.57
N SER A 200 1.63 -1.82 20.03
CA SER A 200 0.90 -2.75 19.17
C SER A 200 -0.46 -2.19 18.77
N LYS A 201 -1.08 -2.75 17.72
CA LYS A 201 -2.48 -2.45 17.35
C LYS A 201 -3.42 -2.55 18.54
N ASP A 202 -3.26 -3.58 19.37
CA ASP A 202 -4.11 -3.77 20.55
C ASP A 202 -3.99 -2.60 21.53
N GLN A 203 -2.78 -2.09 21.76
CA GLN A 203 -2.56 -0.94 22.64
C GLN A 203 -3.15 0.32 21.98
N VAL A 204 -2.70 0.62 20.76
CA VAL A 204 -3.03 1.87 20.06
C VAL A 204 -4.52 2.00 19.72
N LEU A 205 -5.18 0.90 19.35
CA LEU A 205 -6.58 0.94 18.90
C LEU A 205 -7.57 0.69 20.05
N LYS A 206 -7.20 -0.03 21.12
CA LYS A 206 -8.14 -0.33 22.24
C LYS A 206 -8.08 0.68 23.38
N GLU A 207 -7.06 1.53 23.46
CA GLU A 207 -6.93 2.59 24.47
C GLU A 207 -8.12 3.57 24.51
N GLN A 208 -8.98 3.60 23.47
CA GLN A 208 -10.21 4.41 23.49
C GLN A 208 -11.43 3.75 24.14
N ILE A 209 -11.43 2.43 24.35
CA ILE A 209 -12.61 1.70 24.85
C ILE A 209 -12.61 1.62 26.39
N THR A 210 -11.46 1.77 27.05
CA THR A 210 -11.34 1.77 28.51
C THR A 210 -11.50 3.16 29.10
N GLY A 211 -12.62 3.80 28.77
CA GLY A 211 -13.20 4.85 29.61
C GLY A 211 -13.90 4.21 30.81
N ASP A 212 -13.15 3.55 31.69
CA ASP A 212 -13.67 3.01 32.94
C ASP A 212 -12.87 3.56 34.13
N GLY A 213 -13.43 4.58 34.78
CA GLY A 213 -13.17 4.84 36.19
C GLY A 213 -12.20 5.98 36.56
N LEU A 214 -12.80 7.17 36.74
CA LEU A 214 -12.54 8.14 37.81
C LEU A 214 -11.35 9.13 37.68
N VAL A 215 -11.75 10.37 37.97
CA VAL A 215 -11.03 11.65 38.18
C VAL A 215 -10.51 12.42 36.95
N ASN A 216 -11.23 13.52 36.70
CA ASN A 216 -10.93 14.71 35.90
C ASN A 216 -11.44 14.74 34.45
N SER A 217 -12.77 14.89 34.30
CA SER A 217 -13.23 15.87 33.32
C SER A 217 -14.47 16.61 33.85
N LEU A 218 -14.23 17.78 34.42
CA LEU A 218 -15.20 18.80 34.77
C LEU A 218 -15.46 19.72 33.56
N VAL A 219 -15.54 19.19 32.34
CA VAL A 219 -16.11 19.88 31.16
C VAL A 219 -16.65 18.79 30.22
N GLY A 220 -17.94 18.88 29.86
CA GLY A 220 -18.67 17.81 29.16
C GLY A 220 -18.21 17.49 27.73
N SER A 221 -17.19 16.65 27.60
CA SER A 221 -16.82 16.01 26.33
C SER A 221 -17.22 14.54 26.35
N LYS A 222 -18.35 14.19 25.71
CA LYS A 222 -18.54 12.86 25.13
C LYS A 222 -17.28 12.59 24.30
N GLY A 223 -16.48 11.59 24.69
CA GLY A 223 -15.20 11.30 24.05
C GLY A 223 -15.37 11.14 22.54
N ARG A 224 -14.86 12.11 21.78
CA ARG A 224 -14.79 12.01 20.32
C ARG A 224 -13.77 10.92 20.00
N SER A 225 -14.17 9.91 19.20
CA SER A 225 -13.23 8.95 18.66
C SER A 225 -12.18 9.67 17.82
N GLU A 226 -10.91 9.44 18.12
CA GLU A 226 -9.79 10.05 17.40
C GLU A 226 -9.74 9.55 15.97
N ARG A 227 -9.34 10.43 15.06
CA ARG A 227 -9.04 10.13 13.66
C ARG A 227 -7.56 10.25 13.40
N VAL A 228 -7.10 9.56 12.36
CA VAL A 228 -5.72 9.66 11.84
C VAL A 228 -5.30 11.14 11.65
N GLY A 229 -6.19 12.00 11.14
CA GLY A 229 -5.88 13.41 10.92
C GLY A 229 -5.94 14.32 12.15
N ASP A 230 -6.33 13.82 13.33
CA ASP A 230 -6.44 14.65 14.53
C ASP A 230 -5.07 14.90 15.20
N SER A 231 -4.06 14.08 14.91
CA SER A 231 -2.69 14.20 15.44
C SER A 231 -1.72 14.69 14.35
N GLU A 232 -1.02 15.79 14.59
CA GLU A 232 0.09 16.22 13.74
C GLU A 232 1.34 15.38 14.08
N VAL A 233 1.79 14.55 13.12
CA VAL A 233 3.02 13.76 13.25
C VAL A 233 3.98 14.07 12.10
N GLN A 234 5.29 13.97 12.37
CA GLN A 234 6.28 14.07 11.32
C GLN A 234 6.25 12.81 10.46
N ALA A 235 6.14 12.96 9.15
CA ALA A 235 6.12 11.81 8.25
C ALA A 235 7.42 10.99 8.36
N VAL A 236 7.27 9.66 8.41
CA VAL A 236 8.40 8.73 8.47
C VAL A 236 8.79 8.33 7.05
N PRO A 237 10.03 8.57 6.61
CA PRO A 237 10.47 8.21 5.27
C PRO A 237 10.60 6.69 5.13
N LEU A 238 10.24 6.17 3.96
CA LEU A 238 10.55 4.81 3.52
C LEU A 238 11.88 4.82 2.75
N VAL A 239 12.82 4.00 3.17
CA VAL A 239 14.16 3.92 2.57
C VAL A 239 14.32 2.59 1.86
N MET A 240 14.55 2.63 0.55
CA MET A 240 14.79 1.44 -0.26
C MET A 240 16.21 0.92 -0.02
N GLN A 241 16.34 -0.25 0.60
CA GLN A 241 17.63 -0.93 0.84
C GLN A 241 17.93 -2.01 -0.20
N GLY A 242 16.92 -2.53 -0.89
CA GLY A 242 17.09 -3.51 -1.97
C GLY A 242 16.03 -3.35 -3.05
N SER A 243 16.46 -3.46 -4.32
CA SER A 243 15.58 -3.31 -5.49
C SER A 243 15.44 -4.62 -6.27
N ALA A 244 14.32 -4.73 -6.99
CA ALA A 244 14.05 -5.81 -7.92
C ALA A 244 14.23 -5.31 -9.35
N SER A 245 14.64 -6.21 -10.24
CA SER A 245 14.66 -5.97 -11.68
C SER A 245 14.06 -7.13 -12.43
N PHE A 246 13.31 -6.85 -13.48
CA PHE A 246 12.74 -7.88 -14.35
C PHE A 246 12.76 -7.44 -15.81
N ARG A 247 12.89 -8.41 -16.71
CA ARG A 247 12.76 -8.26 -18.16
C ARG A 247 11.34 -8.59 -18.58
N VAL A 248 10.81 -7.85 -19.53
CA VAL A 248 9.48 -8.09 -20.08
C VAL A 248 9.60 -8.99 -21.31
N GLU A 249 8.81 -10.05 -21.34
CA GLU A 249 8.71 -11.00 -22.46
C GLU A 249 7.26 -11.08 -22.97
N GLU A 250 7.05 -11.69 -24.14
CA GLU A 250 5.72 -11.98 -24.69
C GLU A 250 4.92 -13.01 -23.87
#